data_AF-A0A6N9C2S5-F1
#
_entry.id   AF-A0A6N9C2S5-F1
#
_cell.length_a   1.000
_cell.length_b   1.000
_cell.length_c   1.000
_cell.angle_alpha   90.00
_cell.angle_beta   90.00
_cell.angle_gamma   90.00
#
_symmetry.space_group_name_H-M   'P 1'
#
loop_
_entity.id
_entity.type
_entity.pdbx_description
1 polymer ?
#
loop_
_entity_poly.entity_id
_entity_poly.type
_entity_poly.pdbx_seq_one_letter_code
_entity_poly.pdbx_strand_id
1 'polypeptide(L)'
;MKPTLVFPISWAFTALIVCLAVVFFWLARNNDPADYRTSIAGVREIQQLAADWSIETARVRSDPLADFDSLAAFIPRMDELKQVLLATIRGIPDIPNRLANDVSAYVNAVEAREERIERFKTGYAIIRNSARYLPLAASNIVQSPNVDAELSREVSALTNDINGYLTAPSDAVKGRLTVALERLADRAGRLEPPLPDHVANFIAHADVLLAQQAPTGELFSQATSSEISDLSAQLVEDLGFELTRKNDLSSLYVNGMLGAAGVLLLVWVVAGAVRLRSVSTPAPEAAPGPGAAAVAGARDPASSPA
;
A
#
# COMPACT_ATOMS: atom_id res chain seq x y z
N MET A 1 28.79 -53.53 39.57
CA MET A 1 29.06 -52.28 38.84
C MET A 1 27.74 -51.67 38.41
N LYS A 2 27.31 -50.57 39.04
CA LYS A 2 26.07 -49.86 38.65
C LYS A 2 26.44 -48.85 37.57
N PRO A 3 25.83 -48.88 36.38
CA PRO A 3 25.99 -47.80 35.41
C PRO A 3 25.46 -46.53 36.07
N THR A 4 26.36 -45.60 36.36
CA THR A 4 26.02 -44.33 36.95
C THR A 4 25.10 -43.58 35.99
N LEU A 5 24.00 -43.04 36.55
CA LEU A 5 22.99 -42.19 35.93
C LEU A 5 23.61 -40.86 35.42
N VAL A 6 24.53 -40.94 34.46
CA VAL A 6 25.31 -39.80 33.96
C VAL A 6 24.69 -39.20 32.69
N PHE A 7 23.66 -39.87 32.15
CA PHE A 7 22.93 -39.46 30.96
C PHE A 7 21.91 -38.30 31.14
N PRO A 8 21.16 -38.10 32.24
CA PRO A 8 19.98 -37.21 32.20
C PRO A 8 20.31 -35.71 32.08
N ILE A 9 21.48 -35.26 32.53
CA ILE A 9 21.81 -33.83 32.59
C ILE A 9 22.08 -33.23 31.20
N SER A 10 22.73 -33.97 30.30
CA SER A 10 23.00 -33.47 28.94
C SER A 10 21.71 -33.32 28.13
N TRP A 11 20.77 -34.26 28.27
CA TRP A 11 19.48 -34.20 27.60
C TRP A 11 18.60 -33.07 28.13
N ALA A 12 18.63 -32.80 29.43
CA ALA A 12 17.92 -31.66 30.03
C ALA A 12 18.43 -30.32 29.49
N PHE A 13 19.75 -30.17 29.33
CA PHE A 13 20.35 -28.94 28.79
C PHE A 13 20.04 -28.74 27.30
N THR A 14 20.13 -29.81 26.50
CA THR A 14 19.72 -29.77 25.08
C THR A 14 18.22 -29.45 24.95
N ALA A 15 17.37 -30.07 25.76
CA ALA A 15 15.93 -29.79 25.77
C ALA A 15 15.63 -28.32 26.13
N LEU A 16 16.37 -27.74 27.09
CA LEU A 16 16.24 -26.33 27.45
C LEU A 16 16.63 -25.40 26.30
N ILE A 17 17.75 -25.67 25.61
CA ILE A 17 18.19 -24.90 24.45
C ILE A 17 17.14 -24.95 23.33
N VAL A 18 16.63 -26.15 23.02
CA VAL A 18 15.59 -26.33 21.99
C VAL A 18 14.31 -25.61 22.38
N CYS A 19 13.88 -25.71 23.64
CA CYS A 19 12.68 -25.02 24.14
C CYS A 19 12.81 -23.50 24.03
N LEU A 20 13.95 -22.93 24.45
CA LEU A 20 14.25 -21.51 24.30
C LEU A 20 14.26 -21.11 22.82
N ALA A 21 14.93 -21.87 21.95
CA ALA A 21 14.97 -21.59 20.52
C ALA A 21 13.58 -21.59 19.88
N VAL A 22 12.69 -22.52 20.28
CA VAL A 22 11.30 -22.57 19.81
C VAL A 22 10.51 -21.35 20.30
N VAL A 23 10.64 -20.98 21.58
CA VAL A 23 9.95 -19.79 22.13
C VAL A 23 10.41 -18.51 21.43
N PHE A 24 11.72 -18.34 21.22
CA PHE A 24 12.26 -17.19 20.52
C PHE A 24 11.89 -17.17 19.04
N PHE A 25 11.89 -18.32 18.36
CA PHE A 25 11.42 -18.41 16.98
C PHE A 25 9.94 -18.03 16.86
N TRP A 26 9.11 -18.47 17.80
CA TRP A 26 7.70 -18.12 17.86
C TRP A 26 7.49 -16.61 18.13
N LEU A 27 8.24 -16.02 19.07
CA LEU A 27 8.24 -14.58 19.35
C LEU A 27 8.72 -13.74 18.15
N ALA A 28 9.75 -14.20 17.45
CA ALA A 28 10.28 -13.53 16.27
C ALA A 28 9.28 -13.59 15.10
N ARG A 29 8.65 -14.74 14.88
CA ARG A 29 7.64 -14.94 13.83
C ARG A 29 6.37 -14.11 14.06
N ASN A 30 5.93 -13.97 15.30
CA ASN A 30 4.75 -13.16 15.63
C ASN A 30 5.01 -11.64 15.58
N ASN A 31 6.27 -11.22 15.39
CA ASN A 31 6.66 -9.81 15.30
C ASN A 31 7.23 -9.47 13.93
N ASP A 32 6.78 -10.12 12.85
CA ASP A 32 7.30 -9.83 11.52
C ASP A 32 6.95 -8.39 11.08
N PRO A 33 7.95 -7.53 10.84
CA PRO A 33 7.75 -6.17 10.33
C PRO A 33 7.28 -6.10 8.86
N ALA A 34 7.14 -7.23 8.18
CA ALA A 34 6.74 -7.29 6.77
C ALA A 34 5.41 -6.58 6.49
N ASP A 35 4.40 -6.77 7.32
CA ASP A 35 3.07 -6.20 7.09
C ASP A 35 3.07 -4.67 7.15
N TYR A 36 3.91 -4.05 8.00
CA TYR A 36 4.10 -2.60 8.00
C TYR A 36 4.75 -2.11 6.71
N ARG A 37 5.78 -2.82 6.20
CA ARG A 37 6.41 -2.47 4.91
C ARG A 37 5.42 -2.56 3.76
N THR A 38 4.64 -3.63 3.72
CA THR A 38 3.59 -3.84 2.72
C THR A 38 2.51 -2.77 2.82
N SER A 39 2.10 -2.38 4.04
CA SER A 39 1.13 -1.30 4.24
C SER A 39 1.67 0.05 3.76
N ILE A 40 2.93 0.40 4.05
CA ILE A 40 3.57 1.61 3.55
C ILE A 40 3.62 1.62 2.02
N ALA A 41 3.96 0.48 1.40
CA ALA A 41 3.96 0.35 -0.05
C ALA A 41 2.55 0.55 -0.62
N GLY A 42 1.52 -0.05 -0.01
CA GLY A 42 0.13 0.11 -0.42
C GLY A 42 -0.38 1.56 -0.33
N VAL A 43 -0.06 2.27 0.75
CA VAL A 43 -0.41 3.71 0.90
C VAL A 43 0.26 4.55 -0.19
N ARG A 44 1.54 4.29 -0.50
CA ARG A 44 2.26 4.99 -1.57
C ARG A 44 1.68 4.68 -2.96
N GLU A 45 1.25 3.45 -3.19
CA GLU A 45 0.64 3.05 -4.45
C GLU A 45 -0.71 3.74 -4.65
N ILE A 46 -1.54 3.82 -3.61
CA ILE A 46 -2.79 4.60 -3.62
C ILE A 46 -2.51 6.07 -3.89
N GLN A 47 -1.50 6.65 -3.24
CA GLN A 47 -1.10 8.04 -3.44
C GLN A 47 -0.66 8.30 -4.89
N GLN A 48 0.17 7.42 -5.45
CA GLN A 48 0.63 7.51 -6.83
C GLN A 48 -0.56 7.42 -7.80
N LEU A 49 -1.43 6.45 -7.62
CA LEU A 49 -2.62 6.28 -8.43
C LEU A 49 -3.50 7.55 -8.38
N ALA A 50 -3.72 8.13 -7.19
CA ALA A 50 -4.47 9.37 -7.02
C ALA A 50 -3.84 10.59 -7.74
N ALA A 51 -2.51 10.64 -7.81
CA ALA A 51 -1.78 11.65 -8.58
C ALA A 51 -1.95 11.45 -10.09
N ASP A 52 -1.79 10.21 -10.58
CA ASP A 52 -1.98 9.84 -11.98
C ASP A 52 -3.39 10.20 -12.47
N TRP A 53 -4.40 9.95 -11.63
CA TRP A 53 -5.77 10.36 -11.93
C TRP A 53 -5.95 11.87 -12.02
N SER A 54 -5.26 12.64 -11.18
CA SER A 54 -5.35 14.10 -11.22
C SER A 54 -4.78 14.64 -12.54
N ILE A 55 -3.72 14.02 -13.06
CA ILE A 55 -3.13 14.31 -14.37
C ILE A 55 -4.12 13.97 -15.49
N GLU A 56 -4.68 12.76 -15.46
CA GLU A 56 -5.61 12.32 -16.51
C GLU A 56 -6.91 13.13 -16.52
N THR A 57 -7.40 13.52 -15.35
CA THR A 57 -8.56 14.40 -15.23
C THR A 57 -8.27 15.77 -15.80
N ALA A 58 -7.08 16.33 -15.57
CA ALA A 58 -6.67 17.60 -16.17
C ALA A 58 -6.61 17.50 -17.71
N ARG A 59 -6.11 16.38 -18.23
CA ARG A 59 -6.08 16.10 -19.68
C ARG A 59 -7.49 16.04 -20.27
N VAL A 60 -8.37 15.25 -19.67
CA VAL A 60 -9.77 15.09 -20.11
C VAL A 60 -10.54 16.41 -19.98
N ARG A 61 -10.24 17.24 -18.97
CA ARG A 61 -10.79 18.59 -18.88
C ARG A 61 -10.35 19.49 -20.04
N SER A 62 -9.09 19.38 -20.48
CA SER A 62 -8.57 20.21 -21.58
C SER A 62 -9.05 19.77 -22.96
N ASP A 63 -9.42 18.49 -23.11
CA ASP A 63 -9.89 17.91 -24.36
C ASP A 63 -11.16 17.06 -24.11
N PRO A 64 -12.37 17.59 -24.43
CA PRO A 64 -13.65 16.88 -24.36
C PRO A 64 -13.69 15.52 -25.10
N LEU A 65 -12.79 15.32 -26.06
CA LEU A 65 -12.74 14.13 -26.92
C LEU A 65 -11.65 13.14 -26.51
N ALA A 66 -10.89 13.45 -25.44
CA ALA A 66 -9.87 12.56 -24.92
C ALA A 66 -10.43 11.17 -24.56
N ASP A 67 -9.51 10.20 -24.50
CA ASP A 67 -9.84 8.85 -24.05
C ASP A 67 -10.32 8.89 -22.60
N PHE A 68 -11.55 8.43 -22.38
CA PHE A 68 -12.20 8.43 -21.07
C PHE A 68 -12.04 7.08 -20.35
N ASP A 69 -11.56 6.05 -21.06
CA ASP A 69 -11.47 4.70 -20.53
C ASP A 69 -10.40 4.60 -19.43
N SER A 70 -9.35 5.43 -19.53
CA SER A 70 -8.32 5.62 -18.49
C SER A 70 -8.93 6.07 -17.15
N LEU A 71 -9.88 7.00 -17.17
CA LEU A 71 -10.61 7.46 -15.97
C LEU A 71 -11.57 6.38 -15.44
N ALA A 72 -12.16 5.60 -16.32
CA ALA A 72 -13.07 4.52 -15.93
C ALA A 72 -12.35 3.39 -15.17
N ALA A 73 -11.10 3.10 -15.54
CA ALA A 73 -10.28 2.05 -14.90
C ALA A 73 -9.79 2.39 -13.48
N PHE A 74 -9.85 3.66 -13.08
CA PHE A 74 -9.30 4.12 -11.81
C PHE A 74 -9.99 3.53 -10.57
N ILE A 75 -11.33 3.59 -10.51
CA ILE A 75 -12.09 3.19 -9.32
C ILE A 75 -11.91 1.71 -8.97
N PRO A 76 -11.98 0.77 -9.94
CA PRO A 76 -11.68 -0.62 -9.66
C PRO A 76 -10.26 -0.84 -9.10
N ARG A 77 -9.26 -0.13 -9.63
CA ARG A 77 -7.88 -0.24 -9.16
C ARG A 77 -7.70 0.34 -7.75
N MET A 78 -8.34 1.48 -7.47
CA MET A 78 -8.32 2.10 -6.15
C MET A 78 -8.95 1.18 -5.10
N ASP A 79 -10.09 0.58 -5.43
CA ASP A 79 -10.79 -0.35 -4.53
C ASP A 79 -9.94 -1.60 -4.24
N GLU A 80 -9.28 -2.16 -5.27
CA GLU A 80 -8.35 -3.29 -5.09
C GLU A 80 -7.21 -2.94 -4.12
N LEU A 81 -6.54 -1.79 -4.31
CA LEU A 81 -5.45 -1.35 -3.45
C LEU A 81 -5.91 -1.10 -2.01
N LYS A 82 -7.08 -0.46 -1.85
CA LYS A 82 -7.72 -0.23 -0.56
C LYS A 82 -8.01 -1.55 0.16
N GLN A 83 -8.55 -2.55 -0.55
CA GLN A 83 -8.83 -3.86 0.02
C GLN A 83 -7.55 -4.60 0.45
N VAL A 84 -6.49 -4.55 -0.37
CA VAL A 84 -5.18 -5.13 -0.04
C VAL A 84 -4.56 -4.45 1.18
N LEU A 85 -4.63 -3.12 1.25
CA LEU A 85 -4.15 -2.34 2.39
C LEU A 85 -4.90 -2.73 3.67
N LEU A 86 -6.23 -2.76 3.63
CA LEU A 86 -7.06 -3.15 4.78
C LEU A 86 -6.79 -4.59 5.22
N ALA A 87 -6.64 -5.53 4.29
CA ALA A 87 -6.31 -6.91 4.60
C ALA A 87 -4.94 -7.03 5.28
N THR A 88 -3.94 -6.30 4.78
CA THR A 88 -2.59 -6.27 5.36
C THR A 88 -2.63 -5.70 6.78
N ILE A 89 -3.33 -4.58 6.98
CA ILE A 89 -3.44 -3.92 8.28
C ILE A 89 -4.17 -4.81 9.30
N ARG A 90 -5.25 -5.51 8.89
CA ARG A 90 -5.95 -6.48 9.74
C ARG A 90 -5.07 -7.67 10.15
N GLY A 91 -4.04 -7.97 9.36
CA GLY A 91 -3.05 -9.00 9.66
C GLY A 91 -2.05 -8.60 10.74
N ILE A 92 -1.88 -7.31 11.01
CA ILE A 92 -0.92 -6.80 12.00
C ILE A 92 -1.47 -7.04 13.42
N PRO A 93 -0.80 -7.86 14.24
CA PRO A 93 -1.21 -8.09 15.62
C PRO A 93 -0.94 -6.86 16.49
N ASP A 94 -1.84 -6.59 17.43
CA ASP A 94 -1.72 -5.51 18.42
C ASP A 94 -1.48 -4.11 17.82
N ILE A 95 -2.19 -3.77 16.73
CA ILE A 95 -2.14 -2.42 16.16
C ILE A 95 -2.49 -1.37 17.25
N PRO A 96 -1.67 -0.32 17.41
CA PRO A 96 -2.02 0.79 18.28
C PRO A 96 -3.32 1.47 17.84
N ASN A 97 -4.20 1.81 18.79
CA ASN A 97 -5.48 2.49 18.51
C ASN A 97 -5.31 3.77 17.67
N ARG A 98 -4.22 4.52 17.88
CA ARG A 98 -3.90 5.71 17.08
C ARG A 98 -3.79 5.36 15.59
N LEU A 99 -2.99 4.36 15.27
CA LEU A 99 -2.73 3.91 13.91
C LEU A 99 -4.01 3.33 13.28
N ALA A 100 -4.82 2.60 14.04
CA ALA A 100 -6.13 2.15 13.57
C ALA A 100 -7.05 3.31 13.17
N ASN A 101 -7.04 4.40 13.95
CA ASN A 101 -7.81 5.60 13.64
C ASN A 101 -7.27 6.31 12.40
N ASP A 102 -5.93 6.43 12.26
CA ASP A 102 -5.30 7.06 11.10
C ASP A 102 -5.60 6.29 9.80
N VAL A 103 -5.57 4.95 9.86
CA VAL A 103 -5.99 4.08 8.76
C VAL A 103 -7.46 4.30 8.41
N SER A 104 -8.33 4.36 9.40
CA SER A 104 -9.76 4.60 9.18
C SER A 104 -10.01 5.96 8.52
N ALA A 105 -9.36 7.01 9.02
CA ALA A 105 -9.44 8.35 8.43
C ALA A 105 -8.94 8.36 6.98
N TYR A 106 -7.81 7.69 6.71
CA TYR A 106 -7.27 7.54 5.37
C TYR A 106 -8.23 6.82 4.41
N VAL A 107 -8.78 5.68 4.82
CA VAL A 107 -9.72 4.90 4.01
C VAL A 107 -10.99 5.70 3.72
N ASN A 108 -11.54 6.41 4.71
CA ASN A 108 -12.70 7.28 4.52
C ASN A 108 -12.39 8.40 3.50
N ALA A 109 -11.18 8.97 3.53
CA ALA A 109 -10.78 9.98 2.56
C ALA A 109 -10.62 9.40 1.14
N VAL A 110 -10.13 8.16 1.01
CA VAL A 110 -10.09 7.42 -0.26
C VAL A 110 -11.51 7.21 -0.81
N GLU A 111 -12.43 6.70 0.01
CA GLU A 111 -13.83 6.48 -0.38
C GLU A 111 -14.55 7.78 -0.76
N ALA A 112 -14.34 8.85 0.01
CA ALA A 112 -14.90 10.15 -0.30
C ALA A 112 -14.36 10.69 -1.64
N ARG A 113 -13.11 10.39 -1.98
CA ARG A 113 -12.55 10.73 -3.30
C ARG A 113 -13.14 9.86 -4.39
N GLU A 114 -13.27 8.55 -4.20
CA GLU A 114 -13.91 7.64 -5.15
C GLU A 114 -15.31 8.17 -5.54
N GLU A 115 -16.10 8.60 -4.57
CA GLU A 115 -17.43 9.19 -4.79
C GLU A 115 -17.36 10.48 -5.63
N ARG A 116 -16.43 11.40 -5.30
CA ARG A 116 -16.21 12.63 -6.06
C ARG A 116 -15.81 12.35 -7.51
N ILE A 117 -14.98 11.34 -7.72
CA ILE A 117 -14.55 10.90 -9.05
C ILE A 117 -15.73 10.34 -9.84
N GLU A 118 -16.60 9.52 -9.24
CA GLU A 118 -17.79 9.00 -9.93
C GLU A 118 -18.78 10.12 -10.29
N ARG A 119 -18.97 11.10 -9.41
CA ARG A 119 -19.76 12.29 -9.72
C ARG A 119 -19.17 13.08 -10.88
N PHE A 120 -17.86 13.30 -10.88
CA PHE A 120 -17.16 13.95 -12.00
C PHE A 120 -17.34 13.16 -13.31
N LYS A 121 -17.12 11.84 -13.29
CA LYS A 121 -17.29 10.97 -14.47
C LYS A 121 -18.70 11.10 -15.05
N THR A 122 -19.72 11.08 -14.19
CA THR A 122 -21.12 11.20 -14.59
C THR A 122 -21.40 12.56 -15.24
N GLY A 123 -20.99 13.66 -14.58
CA GLY A 123 -21.17 15.01 -15.12
C GLY A 123 -20.42 15.22 -16.44
N TYR A 124 -19.18 14.75 -16.51
CA TYR A 124 -18.35 14.86 -17.69
C TYR A 124 -18.88 14.01 -18.87
N ALA A 125 -19.45 12.83 -18.62
CA ALA A 125 -20.08 12.03 -19.67
C ALA A 125 -21.23 12.78 -20.37
N ILE A 126 -21.98 13.61 -19.65
CA ILE A 126 -23.05 14.45 -20.20
C ILE A 126 -22.46 15.52 -21.15
N ILE A 127 -21.38 16.18 -20.71
CA ILE A 127 -20.66 17.18 -21.52
C ILE A 127 -20.10 16.51 -22.78
N ARG A 128 -19.37 15.40 -22.63
CA ARG A 128 -18.75 14.66 -23.74
C ARG A 128 -19.78 14.23 -24.78
N ASN A 129 -20.92 13.68 -24.35
CA ASN A 129 -22.00 13.29 -25.26
C ASN A 129 -22.53 14.51 -26.02
N SER A 130 -22.88 15.59 -25.32
CA SER A 130 -23.44 16.78 -25.96
C SER A 130 -22.44 17.46 -26.89
N ALA A 131 -21.17 17.53 -26.51
CA ALA A 131 -20.09 18.08 -27.33
C ALA A 131 -19.86 17.25 -28.60
N ARG A 132 -19.98 15.92 -28.53
CA ARG A 132 -19.87 15.03 -29.69
C ARG A 132 -21.03 15.23 -30.67
N TYR A 133 -22.24 15.48 -30.19
CA TYR A 133 -23.44 15.63 -31.03
C TYR A 133 -23.69 17.06 -31.52
N LEU A 134 -23.14 18.08 -30.86
CA LEU A 134 -23.31 19.48 -31.25
C LEU A 134 -22.95 19.76 -32.73
N PRO A 135 -21.81 19.27 -33.28
CA PRO A 135 -21.47 19.47 -34.69
C PRO A 135 -22.47 18.81 -35.64
N LEU A 136 -23.00 17.64 -35.27
CA LEU A 136 -24.01 16.95 -36.06
C LEU A 136 -25.33 17.73 -36.05
N ALA A 137 -25.74 18.24 -34.89
CA ALA A 137 -26.93 19.08 -34.77
C ALA A 137 -26.81 20.37 -35.60
N ALA A 138 -25.64 21.01 -35.57
CA ALA A 138 -25.33 22.17 -36.41
C ALA A 138 -25.38 21.84 -37.91
N SER A 139 -24.77 20.71 -38.30
CA SER A 139 -24.76 20.22 -39.69
C SER A 139 -26.17 19.99 -40.23
N ASN A 140 -27.08 19.44 -39.42
CA ASN A 140 -28.48 19.21 -39.83
C ASN A 140 -29.22 20.51 -40.16
N ILE A 141 -28.87 21.63 -39.52
CA ILE A 141 -29.41 22.95 -39.84
C ILE A 141 -28.77 23.48 -41.13
N VAL A 142 -27.44 23.46 -41.21
CA VAL A 142 -26.66 24.03 -42.33
C VAL A 142 -26.90 23.29 -43.65
N GLN A 143 -27.21 22.01 -43.61
CA GLN A 143 -27.50 21.19 -44.81
C GLN A 143 -28.99 21.16 -45.17
N SER A 144 -29.85 21.83 -44.40
CA SER A 144 -31.29 21.84 -44.66
C SER A 144 -31.61 22.65 -45.92
N PRO A 145 -32.49 22.17 -46.82
CA PRO A 145 -32.70 22.79 -48.14
C PRO A 145 -33.26 24.22 -48.10
N ASN A 146 -33.92 24.59 -47.00
CA ASN A 146 -34.55 25.90 -46.82
C ASN A 146 -33.74 26.84 -45.90
N VAL A 147 -32.50 26.47 -45.56
CA VAL A 147 -31.65 27.31 -44.69
C VAL A 147 -31.15 28.53 -45.46
N ASP A 148 -31.31 29.71 -44.87
CA ASP A 148 -30.70 30.92 -45.42
C ASP A 148 -29.22 31.05 -45.00
N ALA A 149 -28.47 31.86 -45.73
CA ALA A 149 -27.04 32.06 -45.48
C ALA A 149 -26.74 32.80 -44.17
N GLU A 150 -27.72 33.47 -43.57
CA GLU A 150 -27.56 34.16 -42.29
C GLU A 150 -27.65 33.17 -41.13
N LEU A 151 -28.67 32.30 -41.12
CA LEU A 151 -28.87 31.24 -40.13
C LEU A 151 -27.69 30.26 -40.15
N SER A 152 -27.23 29.87 -41.34
CA SER A 152 -26.07 28.99 -41.49
C SER A 152 -24.79 29.59 -40.86
N ARG A 153 -24.55 30.89 -41.08
CA ARG A 153 -23.42 31.61 -40.47
C ARG A 153 -23.58 31.76 -38.95
N GLU A 154 -24.78 32.08 -38.49
CA GLU A 154 -25.12 32.22 -37.07
C GLU A 154 -24.87 30.92 -36.30
N VAL A 155 -25.39 29.79 -36.78
CA VAL A 155 -25.19 28.47 -36.17
C VAL A 155 -23.72 28.06 -36.19
N SER A 156 -23.01 28.33 -37.29
CA SER A 156 -21.58 28.04 -37.38
C SER A 156 -20.75 28.87 -36.41
N ALA A 157 -21.06 30.16 -36.27
CA ALA A 157 -20.42 31.05 -35.30
C ALA A 157 -20.70 30.58 -33.86
N LEU A 158 -21.95 30.27 -33.53
CA LEU A 158 -22.32 29.76 -32.21
C LEU A 158 -21.64 28.44 -31.87
N THR A 159 -21.53 27.52 -32.83
CA THR A 159 -20.81 26.26 -32.64
C THR A 159 -19.34 26.52 -32.26
N ASN A 160 -18.69 27.45 -32.95
CA ASN A 160 -17.30 27.84 -32.65
C ASN A 160 -17.18 28.52 -31.29
N ASP A 161 -18.09 29.45 -30.96
CA ASP A 161 -18.08 30.16 -29.68
C ASP A 161 -18.34 29.21 -28.50
N ILE A 162 -19.23 28.22 -28.66
CA ILE A 162 -19.49 27.17 -27.67
C ILE A 162 -18.23 26.31 -27.48
N ASN A 163 -17.56 25.89 -28.55
CA ASN A 163 -16.29 25.17 -28.45
C ASN A 163 -15.21 26.00 -27.74
N GLY A 164 -15.15 27.30 -28.02
CA GLY A 164 -14.29 28.25 -27.30
C GLY A 164 -14.63 28.32 -25.81
N TYR A 165 -15.92 28.37 -25.46
CA TYR A 165 -16.36 28.35 -24.06
C TYR A 165 -15.98 27.05 -23.33
N LEU A 166 -16.06 25.89 -24.00
CA LEU A 166 -15.69 24.61 -23.40
C LEU A 166 -14.21 24.53 -23.02
N THR A 167 -13.35 25.21 -23.78
CA THR A 167 -11.89 25.26 -23.50
C THR A 167 -11.53 26.37 -22.50
N ALA A 168 -12.21 27.51 -22.54
CA ALA A 168 -11.96 28.66 -21.68
C ALA A 168 -13.27 29.25 -21.10
N PRO A 169 -13.87 28.60 -20.09
CA PRO A 169 -15.16 29.03 -19.56
C PRO A 169 -15.05 30.35 -18.79
N SER A 170 -16.01 31.24 -19.02
CA SER A 170 -16.22 32.45 -18.22
C SER A 170 -17.69 32.84 -18.18
N ASP A 171 -18.12 33.48 -17.10
CA ASP A 171 -19.52 33.92 -16.95
C ASP A 171 -19.94 34.94 -18.01
N ALA A 172 -19.01 35.81 -18.41
CA ALA A 172 -19.25 36.78 -19.48
C ALA A 172 -19.49 36.10 -20.84
N VAL A 173 -18.75 35.03 -21.17
CA VAL A 173 -18.98 34.25 -22.41
C VAL A 173 -20.29 33.48 -22.30
N LYS A 174 -20.55 32.82 -21.15
CA LYS A 174 -21.79 32.08 -20.91
C LYS A 174 -23.02 32.96 -21.11
N GLY A 175 -23.05 34.15 -20.49
CA GLY A 175 -24.17 35.07 -20.62
C GLY A 175 -24.40 35.54 -22.06
N ARG A 176 -23.33 35.80 -22.82
CA ARG A 176 -23.45 36.15 -24.25
C ARG A 176 -24.00 34.98 -25.09
N LEU A 177 -23.52 33.77 -24.85
CA LEU A 177 -23.99 32.57 -25.53
C LEU A 177 -25.47 32.29 -25.23
N THR A 178 -25.89 32.39 -23.96
CA THR A 178 -27.29 32.23 -23.56
C THR A 178 -28.20 33.20 -24.31
N VAL A 179 -27.86 34.50 -24.34
CA VAL A 179 -28.65 35.50 -25.07
C VAL A 179 -28.69 35.22 -26.58
N ALA A 180 -27.60 34.71 -27.15
CA ALA A 180 -27.57 34.37 -28.57
C ALA A 180 -28.41 33.11 -28.89
N LEU A 181 -28.42 32.11 -28.00
CA LEU A 181 -29.28 30.93 -28.11
C LEU A 181 -30.78 31.29 -27.96
N GLU A 182 -31.12 32.22 -27.06
CA GLU A 182 -32.49 32.75 -26.93
C GLU A 182 -32.97 33.42 -28.23
N ARG A 183 -32.13 34.27 -28.84
CA ARG A 183 -32.46 34.89 -30.14
C ARG A 183 -32.62 33.87 -31.25
N LEU A 184 -31.78 32.83 -31.26
CA LEU A 184 -31.88 31.74 -32.21
C LEU A 184 -33.20 30.96 -32.01
N ALA A 185 -33.63 30.75 -30.77
CA ALA A 185 -34.91 30.13 -30.44
C ALA A 185 -36.09 30.99 -30.95
N ASP A 186 -36.07 32.30 -30.73
CA ASP A 186 -37.09 33.24 -31.22
C ASP A 186 -37.15 33.26 -32.76
N ARG A 187 -36.00 33.12 -33.42
CA ARG A 187 -35.93 32.98 -34.88
C ARG A 187 -36.54 31.65 -35.34
N ALA A 188 -36.28 30.55 -34.62
CA ALA A 188 -36.77 29.22 -34.96
C ALA A 188 -38.29 29.16 -35.09
N GLY A 189 -39.03 29.91 -34.25
CA GLY A 189 -40.50 29.99 -34.32
C GLY A 189 -41.07 30.60 -35.61
N ARG A 190 -40.23 31.18 -36.46
CA ARG A 190 -40.60 31.76 -37.76
C ARG A 190 -40.08 30.97 -38.96
N LEU A 191 -39.35 29.87 -38.73
CA LEU A 191 -38.79 29.04 -39.79
C LEU A 191 -39.82 28.00 -40.26
N GLU A 192 -39.69 27.59 -41.52
CA GLU A 192 -40.49 26.50 -42.07
C GLU A 192 -39.93 25.13 -41.63
N PRO A 193 -40.80 24.12 -41.40
CA PRO A 193 -40.35 22.76 -41.11
C PRO A 193 -39.38 22.22 -42.19
N PRO A 194 -38.34 21.43 -41.82
CA PRO A 194 -38.05 20.88 -40.49
C PRO A 194 -37.08 21.73 -39.64
N LEU A 195 -36.75 22.96 -40.07
CA LEU A 195 -35.73 23.78 -39.41
C LEU A 195 -35.98 24.06 -37.92
N PRO A 196 -37.22 24.34 -37.45
CA PRO A 196 -37.47 24.57 -36.03
C PRO A 196 -36.98 23.42 -35.14
N ASP A 197 -37.20 22.16 -35.55
CA ASP A 197 -36.80 20.98 -34.79
C ASP A 197 -35.28 20.81 -34.75
N HIS A 198 -34.61 21.06 -35.88
CA HIS A 198 -33.15 21.02 -35.94
C HIS A 198 -32.50 22.09 -35.07
N VAL A 199 -33.06 23.30 -35.08
CA VAL A 199 -32.61 24.41 -34.22
C VAL A 199 -32.87 24.08 -32.75
N ALA A 200 -34.04 23.56 -32.40
CA ALA A 200 -34.35 23.13 -31.03
C ALA A 200 -33.37 22.04 -30.54
N ASN A 201 -33.02 21.07 -31.38
CA ASN A 201 -32.05 20.04 -31.03
C ASN A 201 -30.63 20.60 -30.83
N PHE A 202 -30.20 21.55 -31.66
CA PHE A 202 -28.93 22.25 -31.48
C PHE A 202 -28.89 23.03 -30.16
N ILE A 203 -29.94 23.81 -29.88
CA ILE A 203 -30.08 24.59 -28.64
C ILE A 203 -30.06 23.66 -27.43
N ALA A 204 -30.77 22.53 -27.47
CA ALA A 204 -30.78 21.57 -26.36
C ALA A 204 -29.38 21.06 -26.01
N HIS A 205 -28.54 20.73 -27.00
CA HIS A 205 -27.16 20.35 -26.75
C HIS A 205 -26.32 21.53 -26.22
N ALA A 206 -26.49 22.72 -26.77
CA ALA A 206 -25.78 23.92 -26.33
C ALA A 206 -26.11 24.26 -24.87
N ASP A 207 -27.38 24.21 -24.49
CA ASP A 207 -27.84 24.48 -23.12
C ASP A 207 -27.27 23.49 -22.12
N VAL A 208 -27.25 22.19 -22.45
CA VAL A 208 -26.62 21.17 -21.62
C VAL A 208 -25.14 21.49 -21.39
N LEU A 209 -24.41 21.89 -22.43
CA LEU A 209 -23.00 22.26 -22.33
C LEU A 209 -22.79 23.49 -21.45
N LEU A 210 -23.60 24.54 -21.63
CA LEU A 210 -23.52 25.77 -20.81
C LEU A 210 -23.91 25.52 -19.34
N ALA A 211 -24.88 24.64 -19.11
CA ALA A 211 -25.36 24.30 -17.77
C ALA A 211 -24.34 23.46 -17.00
N GLN A 212 -23.74 22.46 -17.64
CA GLN A 212 -22.89 21.48 -16.95
C GLN A 212 -21.43 21.89 -16.75
N GLN A 213 -20.96 22.91 -17.47
CA GLN A 213 -19.55 23.33 -17.40
C GLN A 213 -19.11 23.78 -16.00
N ALA A 214 -19.92 24.59 -15.32
CA ALA A 214 -19.58 25.09 -13.97
C ALA A 214 -19.63 23.99 -12.88
N PRO A 215 -20.71 23.19 -12.76
CA PRO A 215 -20.75 22.05 -11.82
C PRO A 215 -19.59 21.07 -12.04
N THR A 216 -19.25 20.77 -13.29
CA THR A 216 -18.13 19.86 -13.60
C THR A 216 -16.78 20.46 -13.20
N GLY A 217 -16.61 21.79 -13.31
CA GLY A 217 -15.43 22.50 -12.83
C GLY A 217 -15.26 22.43 -11.30
N GLU A 218 -16.36 22.48 -10.55
CA GLU A 218 -16.35 22.29 -9.10
C GLU A 218 -16.01 20.84 -8.74
N LEU A 219 -16.67 19.87 -9.36
CA LEU A 219 -16.40 18.44 -9.17
C LEU A 219 -14.94 18.10 -9.47
N PHE A 220 -14.37 18.69 -10.53
CA PHE A 220 -12.94 18.59 -10.82
C PHE A 220 -12.09 19.04 -9.63
N SER A 221 -12.33 20.25 -9.12
CA SER A 221 -11.53 20.81 -8.03
C SER A 221 -11.65 19.98 -6.75
N GLN A 222 -12.84 19.47 -6.45
CA GLN A 222 -13.08 18.62 -5.29
C GLN A 222 -12.38 17.26 -5.45
N ALA A 223 -12.43 16.69 -6.65
CA ALA A 223 -11.86 15.38 -6.93
C ALA A 223 -10.32 15.42 -7.02
N THR A 224 -9.71 16.55 -7.40
CA THR A 224 -8.25 16.73 -7.43
C THR A 224 -7.66 17.33 -6.14
N SER A 225 -8.40 17.33 -5.03
CA SER A 225 -7.92 17.90 -3.75
C SER A 225 -6.70 17.14 -3.20
N SER A 226 -5.89 17.80 -2.37
CA SER A 226 -4.66 17.24 -1.77
C SER A 226 -4.90 16.36 -0.54
N GLU A 227 -6.14 16.20 -0.08
CA GLU A 227 -6.50 15.53 1.18
C GLU A 227 -5.86 14.14 1.33
N ILE A 228 -5.89 13.32 0.28
CA ILE A 228 -5.25 12.00 0.29
C ILE A 228 -3.73 12.11 0.44
N SER A 229 -3.10 13.11 -0.16
CA SER A 229 -1.64 13.27 -0.07
C SER A 229 -1.20 13.59 1.35
N ASP A 230 -1.93 14.46 2.04
CA ASP A 230 -1.63 14.85 3.42
C ASP A 230 -1.82 13.66 4.38
N LEU A 231 -2.93 12.95 4.26
CA LEU A 231 -3.20 11.74 5.05
C LEU A 231 -2.26 10.58 4.71
N SER A 232 -1.84 10.44 3.44
CA SER A 232 -0.85 9.44 3.04
C SER A 232 0.50 9.71 3.70
N ALA A 233 0.95 10.96 3.72
CA ALA A 233 2.23 11.33 4.33
C ALA A 233 2.22 11.02 5.84
N GLN A 234 1.16 11.41 6.54
CA GLN A 234 0.97 11.11 7.95
C GLN A 234 0.94 9.60 8.21
N LEU A 235 0.12 8.85 7.46
CA LEU A 235 -0.01 7.40 7.65
C LEU A 235 1.30 6.66 7.35
N VAL A 236 2.05 7.07 6.33
CA VAL A 236 3.38 6.51 6.04
C VAL A 236 4.36 6.79 7.17
N GLU A 237 4.34 7.98 7.77
CA GLU A 237 5.17 8.32 8.92
C GLU A 237 4.82 7.46 10.14
N ASP A 238 3.52 7.33 10.47
CA ASP A 238 3.06 6.54 11.60
C ASP A 238 3.35 5.03 11.45
N LEU A 239 3.13 4.48 10.25
CA LEU A 239 3.52 3.11 9.91
C LEU A 239 5.05 2.93 9.99
N GLY A 240 5.82 3.93 9.52
CA GLY A 240 7.27 3.91 9.56
C GLY A 240 7.84 3.95 10.98
N PHE A 241 7.18 4.69 11.87
CA PHE A 241 7.51 4.72 13.29
C PHE A 241 7.30 3.34 13.94
N GLU A 242 6.14 2.71 13.75
CA GLU A 242 5.88 1.37 14.31
C GLU A 242 6.76 0.30 13.68
N LEU A 243 7.07 0.40 12.38
CA LEU A 243 8.04 -0.47 11.70
C LEU A 243 9.41 -0.39 12.36
N THR A 244 9.92 0.82 12.62
CA THR A 244 11.21 1.03 13.27
C THR A 244 11.21 0.44 14.67
N ARG A 245 10.16 0.72 15.45
CA ARG A 245 9.98 0.16 16.80
C ARG A 245 9.95 -1.37 16.80
N LYS A 246 9.26 -2.01 15.86
CA LYS A 246 9.20 -3.48 15.75
C LYS A 246 10.53 -4.07 15.29
N ASN A 247 11.25 -3.41 14.37
CA ASN A 247 12.60 -3.81 13.97
C ASN A 247 13.58 -3.77 15.14
N ASP A 248 13.54 -2.70 15.96
CA ASP A 248 14.41 -2.55 17.12
C ASP A 248 14.14 -3.66 18.16
N LEU A 249 12.86 -3.94 18.43
CA LEU A 249 12.46 -5.04 19.31
C LEU A 249 12.93 -6.40 18.77
N SER A 250 12.73 -6.66 17.48
CA SER A 250 13.18 -7.90 16.83
C SER A 250 14.70 -8.08 16.91
N SER A 251 15.46 -7.01 16.64
CA SER A 251 16.92 -7.00 16.76
C SER A 251 17.39 -7.27 18.19
N LEU A 252 16.74 -6.66 19.19
CA LEU A 252 17.00 -6.94 20.61
C LEU A 252 16.76 -8.41 20.95
N TYR A 253 15.67 -9.02 20.47
CA TYR A 253 15.39 -10.45 20.69
C TYR A 253 16.42 -11.36 20.02
N VAL A 254 16.80 -11.10 18.78
CA VAL A 254 17.79 -11.90 18.06
C VAL A 254 19.17 -11.80 18.71
N ASN A 255 19.63 -10.58 19.04
CA ASN A 255 20.91 -10.36 19.69
C ASN A 255 20.94 -10.95 21.11
N GLY A 256 19.84 -10.80 21.86
CA GLY A 256 19.68 -11.43 23.17
C GLY A 256 19.71 -12.95 23.10
N MET A 257 19.05 -13.55 22.10
CA MET A 257 19.06 -14.98 21.86
C MET A 257 20.46 -15.49 21.50
N LEU A 258 21.17 -14.81 20.59
CA LEU A 258 22.54 -15.16 20.22
C LEU A 258 23.49 -15.05 21.40
N GLY A 259 23.34 -14.00 22.22
CA GLY A 259 24.09 -13.84 23.47
C GLY A 259 23.84 -14.97 24.46
N ALA A 260 22.57 -15.31 24.72
CA ALA A 260 22.20 -16.40 25.62
C ALA A 260 22.69 -17.76 25.10
N ALA A 261 22.54 -18.04 23.80
CA ALA A 261 23.04 -19.26 23.17
C ALA A 261 24.57 -19.36 23.27
N GLY A 262 25.28 -18.24 23.06
CA GLY A 262 26.73 -18.16 23.23
C GLY A 262 27.18 -18.48 24.65
N VAL A 263 26.50 -17.92 25.66
CA VAL A 263 26.77 -18.21 27.08
C VAL A 263 26.52 -19.69 27.40
N LEU A 264 25.39 -20.25 26.95
CA LEU A 264 25.05 -21.66 27.19
C LEU A 264 26.06 -22.60 26.52
N LEU A 265 26.51 -22.29 25.30
CA LEU A 265 27.54 -23.05 24.60
C LEU A 265 28.89 -22.98 25.33
N LEU A 266 29.27 -21.80 25.83
CA LEU A 266 30.50 -21.63 26.62
C LEU A 266 30.44 -22.46 27.91
N VAL A 267 29.32 -22.41 28.64
CA VAL A 267 29.09 -23.24 29.84
C VAL A 267 29.19 -24.73 29.50
N TRP A 268 28.61 -25.16 28.38
CA TRP A 268 28.67 -26.55 27.93
C TRP A 268 30.10 -27.00 27.60
N VAL A 269 30.88 -26.17 26.88
CA VAL A 269 32.29 -26.44 26.56
C VAL A 269 33.14 -26.53 27.83
N VAL A 270 32.99 -25.58 28.76
CA VAL A 270 33.73 -25.58 30.03
C VAL A 270 33.38 -26.82 30.86
N ALA A 271 32.10 -27.16 30.98
CA ALA A 271 31.66 -28.37 31.68
C ALA A 271 32.23 -29.65 31.04
N GLY A 272 32.26 -29.72 29.71
CA GLY A 272 32.89 -30.81 28.96
C GLY A 272 34.40 -30.92 29.21
N ALA A 273 35.12 -29.80 29.17
CA ALA A 273 36.55 -29.74 29.42
C ALA A 273 36.93 -30.16 30.86
N VAL A 274 36.17 -29.71 31.86
CA VAL A 274 36.34 -30.13 33.27
C VAL A 274 36.14 -31.64 33.41
N ARG A 275 35.17 -32.21 32.70
CA ARG A 275 34.89 -33.65 32.71
C ARG A 275 36.01 -34.48 32.08
N LEU A 276 36.59 -34.00 30.97
CA LEU A 276 37.71 -34.68 30.33
C LEU A 276 38.96 -34.71 31.23
N ARG A 277 39.19 -33.63 32.01
CA ARG A 277 40.29 -33.57 32.99
C ARG A 277 40.10 -34.53 34.16
N SER A 278 38.88 -34.69 34.68
CA SER A 278 38.63 -35.59 35.82
C SER A 278 38.80 -37.07 35.46
N VAL A 279 38.55 -37.45 34.21
CA VAL A 279 38.75 -38.83 33.72
C VAL A 279 40.23 -39.16 33.48
N SER A 280 41.06 -38.16 33.19
CA SER A 280 42.48 -38.34 32.86
C SER A 280 43.42 -38.26 34.06
N THR A 281 42.90 -38.22 35.30
CA THR A 281 43.73 -38.32 36.50
C THR A 281 44.10 -39.80 36.71
N PRO A 282 45.38 -40.22 36.51
CA PRO A 282 45.78 -41.61 36.65
C PRO A 282 45.56 -42.06 38.11
N ALA A 283 45.05 -43.28 38.28
CA ALA A 283 44.88 -43.88 39.60
C ALA A 283 46.21 -43.86 40.37
N PRO A 284 46.23 -43.48 41.66
CA PRO A 284 47.45 -43.53 42.45
C PRO A 284 47.97 -44.96 42.44
N GLU A 285 49.20 -45.11 41.96
CA GLU A 285 49.96 -46.35 41.94
C GLU A 285 49.94 -46.96 43.35
N ALA A 286 49.44 -48.19 43.49
CA ALA A 286 49.22 -48.83 44.77
C ALA A 286 50.53 -48.93 45.57
N ALA A 287 50.57 -48.34 46.75
CA ALA A 287 51.71 -48.43 47.66
C ALA A 287 51.97 -49.88 48.09
N PRO A 288 53.24 -50.34 48.14
CA PRO A 288 53.58 -51.68 48.61
C PRO A 288 53.26 -51.82 50.11
N GLY A 289 52.52 -52.88 50.46
CA GLY A 289 52.08 -53.16 51.83
C GLY A 289 53.23 -53.49 52.78
N PRO A 290 53.12 -53.16 54.09
CA PRO A 290 54.14 -53.46 55.09
C PRO A 290 53.86 -54.81 55.75
N GLY A 291 54.87 -55.68 55.84
CA GLY A 291 54.83 -56.80 56.77
C GLY A 291 55.70 -58.00 56.40
N ALA A 292 56.91 -58.06 56.95
CA ALA A 292 57.42 -59.23 57.67
C ALA A 292 58.89 -58.99 58.06
N ALA A 293 59.09 -58.50 59.28
CA ALA A 293 60.34 -58.66 59.99
C ALA A 293 60.42 -60.09 60.57
N ALA A 294 61.61 -60.69 60.52
CA ALA A 294 62.34 -61.24 61.68
C ALA A 294 63.07 -62.59 61.43
N VAL A 295 64.18 -62.70 62.17
CA VAL A 295 64.84 -63.91 62.71
C VAL A 295 66.10 -64.44 61.99
N ALA A 296 67.23 -63.93 62.46
CA ALA A 296 68.37 -64.64 63.09
C ALA A 296 68.80 -66.04 62.59
N GLY A 297 70.12 -66.24 62.49
CA GLY A 297 70.74 -67.50 62.92
C GLY A 297 71.92 -68.02 62.08
N ALA A 298 73.12 -67.68 62.53
CA ALA A 298 74.42 -68.33 62.31
C ALA A 298 74.44 -69.82 61.90
N ARG A 299 75.32 -70.18 60.95
CA ARG A 299 76.54 -71.01 61.17
C ARG A 299 77.23 -71.40 59.85
N ASP A 300 78.50 -71.03 59.76
CA ASP A 300 79.58 -71.76 59.08
C ASP A 300 79.77 -73.15 59.76
N PRO A 301 80.31 -74.20 59.09
CA PRO A 301 81.69 -74.15 58.59
C PRO A 301 82.02 -74.94 57.30
N ALA A 302 83.03 -74.41 56.59
CA ALA A 302 84.17 -75.07 55.94
C ALA A 302 84.14 -76.59 55.65
N SER A 303 84.46 -76.97 54.41
CA SER A 303 85.69 -77.74 54.09
C SER A 303 85.82 -78.02 52.58
N SER A 304 87.00 -77.67 52.05
CA SER A 304 87.62 -78.17 50.82
C SER A 304 88.15 -79.59 51.06
N PRO A 305 88.48 -80.43 50.05
CA PRO A 305 89.79 -80.29 49.41
C PRO A 305 89.91 -80.78 47.93
N ALA A 306 91.11 -80.53 47.39
CA ALA A 306 91.79 -81.06 46.19
C ALA A 306 91.59 -80.29 44.88
#